data_AF-A0A353K082-F1
#
_entry.id   AF-A0A353K082-F1
#
_cell.length_a   1.000
_cell.length_b   1.000
_cell.length_c   1.000
_cell.angle_alpha   90.00
_cell.angle_beta   90.00
_cell.angle_gamma   90.00
#
_symmetry.space_group_name_H-M   'P 1'
#
loop_
_entity.id
_entity.type
_entity.pdbx_description
1 polymer ?
#
loop_
_entity_poly.entity_id
_entity_poly.type
_entity_poly.pdbx_seq_one_letter_code
_entity_poly.pdbx_strand_id
1 'polypeptide(L)' 'MKSFYKEEFEDGDKVRLITDWYQKAGFPFKKGDIFTVKYQDGEDVQTDKGIFDFDELELVNE' A
#
# COMPACT_ATOMS: atom_id res chain seq x y z
N MET A 1 8.67 -6.98 24.96
CA MET A 1 8.59 -7.41 23.55
C MET A 1 8.35 -6.17 22.73
N LYS A 2 9.33 -5.74 21.93
CA LYS A 2 9.09 -4.67 20.95
C LYS A 2 8.37 -5.32 19.79
N SER A 3 7.15 -4.91 19.52
CA SER A 3 6.43 -5.34 18.33
C SER A 3 7.21 -4.86 17.11
N PHE A 4 7.56 -5.78 16.20
CA PHE A 4 8.31 -5.52 14.98
C PHE A 4 7.40 -5.02 13.86
N TYR A 5 6.40 -4.18 14.17
CA TYR A 5 5.62 -3.56 13.11
C TYR A 5 6.48 -2.45 12.51
N LYS A 6 6.87 -2.66 11.24
CA LYS A 6 7.59 -1.71 10.41
C LYS A 6 6.53 -0.71 9.91
N GLU A 7 6.16 0.25 10.75
CA GLU A 7 5.39 1.41 10.29
C GLU A 7 6.31 2.22 9.35
N GLU A 8 6.11 2.13 8.04
CA GLU A 8 6.86 2.95 7.07
C GLU A 8 5.99 3.96 6.33
N PHE A 9 4.66 3.84 6.39
CA PHE A 9 3.75 4.75 5.69
C PHE A 9 2.94 5.60 6.66
N GLU A 10 2.92 6.91 6.41
CA GLU A 10 2.16 7.90 7.17
C GLU A 10 0.90 8.35 6.40
N ASP A 11 -0.09 8.93 7.11
CA ASP A 11 -1.27 9.51 6.46
C ASP A 11 -0.85 10.61 5.47
N GLY A 12 -1.35 10.52 4.24
CA GLY A 12 -1.03 11.44 3.15
C GLY A 12 0.07 10.97 2.21
N ASP A 13 0.84 9.94 2.58
CA ASP A 13 1.89 9.39 1.71
C ASP A 13 1.33 8.91 0.37
N LYS A 14 2.15 9.07 -0.67
CA LYS A 14 1.89 8.50 -2.00
C LYS A 14 2.63 7.19 -2.12
N VAL A 15 1.87 6.12 -2.37
CA VAL A 15 2.41 4.77 -2.54
C VAL A 15 2.04 4.23 -3.91
N ARG A 16 2.94 3.46 -4.52
CA ARG A 16 2.73 2.80 -5.82
C ARG A 16 2.57 1.30 -5.62
N LEU A 17 1.55 0.72 -6.27
CA LEU A 17 1.34 -0.73 -6.29
C LEU A 17 2.42 -1.43 -7.12
N ILE A 18 3.18 -2.35 -6.54
CA ILE A 18 4.29 -3.02 -7.23
C ILE A 18 3.95 -4.43 -7.74
N THR A 19 2.80 -4.98 -7.35
CA THR A 19 2.29 -6.28 -7.80
C THR A 19 1.31 -6.15 -8.96
N ASP A 20 1.22 -7.18 -9.81
CA ASP A 20 0.21 -7.32 -10.87
C ASP A 20 -0.89 -8.33 -10.51
N TRP A 21 -0.88 -8.85 -9.28
CA TRP A 21 -1.79 -9.89 -8.81
C TRP A 21 -3.26 -9.45 -8.90
N TYR A 22 -3.58 -8.24 -8.44
CA TYR A 22 -4.95 -7.70 -8.49
C TYR A 22 -5.50 -7.69 -9.91
N GLN A 23 -4.71 -7.21 -10.88
CA GLN A 23 -5.11 -7.19 -12.28
C GLN A 23 -5.37 -8.61 -12.79
N LYS A 24 -4.49 -9.57 -12.48
CA LYS A 24 -4.63 -10.99 -12.88
C LYS A 24 -5.84 -11.66 -12.23
N ALA A 25 -6.20 -11.24 -11.02
CA ALA A 25 -7.35 -11.73 -10.28
C ALA A 25 -8.67 -11.04 -10.71
N GLY A 26 -8.64 -10.08 -11.64
CA GLY A 26 -9.83 -9.40 -12.18
C GLY A 26 -10.26 -8.16 -11.39
N PHE A 27 -9.46 -7.70 -10.44
CA PHE A 27 -9.67 -6.42 -9.75
C PHE A 27 -9.28 -5.24 -10.65
N PRO A 28 -9.80 -4.03 -10.37
CA PRO A 28 -9.54 -2.86 -11.20
C PRO A 28 -8.16 -2.22 -11.02
N PHE A 29 -7.31 -2.77 -10.13
CA PHE A 29 -5.99 -2.22 -9.81
C PHE A 29 -4.88 -2.85 -10.67
N LYS A 30 -3.93 -2.04 -11.11
CA LYS A 30 -2.81 -2.42 -11.96
C LYS A 30 -1.49 -2.08 -11.29
N LYS A 31 -0.47 -2.89 -11.59
CA LYS A 31 0.92 -2.56 -11.21
C LYS A 31 1.26 -1.16 -11.72
N GLY A 32 1.73 -0.31 -10.82
CA GLY A 32 2.08 1.08 -11.09
C GLY A 32 1.00 2.10 -10.69
N ASP A 33 -0.21 1.66 -10.30
CA ASP A 33 -1.23 2.56 -9.76
C ASP A 33 -0.71 3.24 -8.49
N ILE A 34 -1.07 4.52 -8.31
CA ILE A 34 -0.66 5.34 -7.17
C ILE A 34 -1.87 5.62 -6.29
N PHE A 35 -1.70 5.40 -4.99
CA PHE A 35 -2.71 5.62 -3.97
C PHE A 35 -2.23 6.60 -2.91
N THR A 36 -3.16 7.15 -2.15
CA THR A 36 -2.87 7.98 -0.98
C THR A 36 -3.16 7.18 0.28
N VAL A 37 -2.17 7.04 1.14
CA VAL A 37 -2.31 6.37 2.43
C VAL A 37 -3.24 7.18 3.33
N LYS A 38 -4.10 6.47 4.07
CA LYS A 38 -4.99 7.00 5.10
C LYS A 38 -4.49 6.65 6.50
N TYR A 39 -4.08 5.41 6.68
CA TYR A 39 -3.38 4.91 7.86
C TYR A 39 -2.84 3.51 7.55
N GLN A 40 -1.90 3.05 8.36
CA GLN A 40 -1.39 1.68 8.36
C GLN A 40 -1.74 1.01 9.69
N ASP A 41 -2.16 -0.26 9.64
CA ASP A 41 -2.35 -1.11 10.81
C ASP A 41 -1.61 -2.43 10.60
N GLY A 42 -0.39 -2.53 11.14
CA GLY A 42 0.48 -3.68 10.90
C GLY A 42 0.90 -3.78 9.43
N GLU A 43 0.53 -4.87 8.75
CA GLU A 43 0.82 -5.10 7.33
C GLU A 43 -0.28 -4.54 6.41
N ASP A 44 -1.45 -4.18 6.95
CA ASP A 44 -2.54 -3.62 6.18
C ASP A 44 -2.36 -2.11 5.99
N VAL A 45 -2.30 -1.67 4.74
CA VAL A 45 -2.22 -0.25 4.37
C VAL A 45 -3.56 0.19 3.79
N GLN A 46 -4.29 0.99 4.57
CA GLN A 46 -5.52 1.61 4.11
C GLN A 46 -5.18 2.81 3.22
N THR A 47 -5.72 2.81 2.01
CA THR A 47 -5.58 3.92 1.05
C THR A 47 -6.93 4.54 0.71
N ASP A 48 -6.92 5.58 -0.14
CA ASP A 48 -8.13 6.19 -0.71
C ASP A 48 -8.88 5.28 -1.71
N LYS A 49 -8.30 4.13 -2.09
CA LYS A 49 -8.86 3.20 -3.07
C LYS A 49 -9.15 1.80 -2.54
N GLY A 50 -8.49 1.38 -1.47
CA GLY A 50 -8.61 0.03 -0.93
C GLY A 50 -7.63 -0.25 0.19
N ILE A 51 -7.62 -1.50 0.65
CA ILE A 51 -6.62 -2.02 1.60
C ILE A 51 -5.65 -2.89 0.78
N PHE A 52 -4.37 -2.70 1.02
CA PHE A 52 -3.28 -3.41 0.33
C PHE A 52 -2.27 -3.89 1.35
N ASP A 53 -1.58 -4.99 1.04
CA ASP A 53 -0.46 -5.44 1.85
C ASP A 53 0.72 -4.46 1.73
N PHE A 54 1.38 -4.22 2.86
CA PHE A 54 2.54 -3.36 2.97
C PHE A 54 3.63 -3.71 1.95
N ASP A 55 3.93 -4.99 1.79
CA ASP A 55 4.96 -5.50 0.85
C ASP A 55 4.57 -5.36 -0.64
N GLU A 56 3.33 -4.97 -0.92
CA GLU A 56 2.83 -4.74 -2.28
C GLU A 56 2.88 -3.26 -2.68
N LEU A 57 3.39 -2.41 -1.80
CA LEU A 57 3.46 -0.96 -1.97
C LEU A 57 4.90 -0.44 -1.88
N GLU A 58 5.21 0.60 -2.65
CA GLU A 58 6.45 1.36 -2.51
C GLU A 58 6.16 2.86 -2.35
N LEU A 59 6.90 3.54 -1.49
CA LEU A 59 6.79 5.00 -1.32
C LEU A 59 7.22 5.71 -2.61
N VAL A 60 6.40 6.66 -3.07
CA VAL A 60 6.73 7.56 -4.17
C VAL A 60 7.44 8.77 -3.55
N ASN A 61 8.77 8.70 -3.44
CA ASN A 61 9.58 9.87 -3.07
C ASN A 61 9.46 10.96 -4.16
N GLU A 62 9.19 12.19 -3.74
CA GLU A 62 9.24 13.40 -4.59
C GLU A 62 10.68 13.82 -4.92
#